data_AF-A0A9D9KBT6-F1
#
_entry.id   AF-A0A9D9KBT6-F1
#
_cell.length_a   1.000
_cell.length_b   1.000
_cell.length_c   1.000
_cell.angle_alpha   90.00
_cell.angle_beta   90.00
_cell.angle_gamma   90.00
#
_symmetry.space_group_name_H-M   'P 1'
#
loop_
_entity.id
_entity.type
_entity.pdbx_description
1 polymer ?
#
loop_
_entity_poly.entity_id
_entity_poly.type
_entity_poly.pdbx_seq_one_letter_code
_entity_poly.pdbx_strand_id
1 'polypeptide(L)'
;MLTVNFPSVGNRVRHLLYESIEGLVSPSDIPLKPGRGGLPIRYRSALALKLAKSEAMEKAHEIASRIHAPEFQLSVTPPGFLDIGIRDIVLANWLQNLVHTSVPAVAEPSLDREIPFVIQYTYSRCGSLLQLGARAGFVRLKRSSHRRPLYTDETRNENGVRGEILNPLPWLDAQNCLRYSHDSESQLIARCVTVADTIAQNEGNWLKYALQLAQAFEMFHRDCRIVGQPPEIARVRLGWLAVTRVLLKWLLEVGLNVSALDTM
;
A
#
# COMPACT_ATOMS: atom_id res chain seq x y z
N MET A 1 16.95 -14.57 3.35
CA MET A 1 16.39 -13.30 2.84
C MET A 1 15.07 -13.62 2.17
N LEU A 2 13.94 -13.25 2.78
CA LEU A 2 12.64 -13.37 2.11
C LEU A 2 12.58 -12.24 1.08
N THR A 3 12.69 -12.58 -0.21
CA THR A 3 12.26 -11.68 -1.29
C THR A 3 10.75 -11.57 -1.19
N VAL A 4 10.26 -10.64 -0.35
CA VAL A 4 8.84 -10.38 -0.24
C VAL A 4 8.43 -9.73 -1.56
N ASN A 5 7.76 -10.50 -2.43
CA ASN A 5 7.10 -9.97 -3.62
C ASN A 5 5.86 -9.17 -3.18
N PHE A 6 6.09 -8.05 -2.50
CA PHE A 6 5.06 -7.19 -1.96
C PHE A 6 4.59 -6.21 -3.05
N PRO A 7 3.26 -6.03 -3.26
CA PRO A 7 2.78 -5.13 -4.29
C PRO A 7 3.25 -3.69 -4.06
N SER A 8 4.08 -3.16 -4.97
CA SER A 8 4.63 -1.81 -4.90
C SER A 8 4.40 -1.07 -6.21
N VAL A 9 3.93 0.17 -6.10
CA VAL A 9 3.74 1.07 -7.24
C VAL A 9 5.12 1.53 -7.75
N GLY A 10 6.04 1.83 -6.83
CA GLY A 10 7.43 2.18 -7.18
C GLY A 10 8.16 1.10 -7.95
N ASN A 11 8.01 -0.19 -7.59
CA ASN A 11 8.60 -1.30 -8.36
C ASN A 11 7.99 -1.43 -9.76
N ARG A 12 6.68 -1.18 -9.92
CA ARG A 12 6.06 -1.13 -11.24
C ARG A 12 6.63 0.00 -12.09
N VAL A 13 6.87 1.17 -11.51
CA VAL A 13 7.53 2.29 -12.21
C VAL A 13 8.99 1.96 -12.56
N ARG A 14 9.74 1.31 -11.66
CA ARG A 14 11.11 0.84 -11.96
C ARG A 14 11.12 -0.16 -13.11
N HIS A 15 10.18 -1.10 -13.15
CA HIS A 15 10.06 -2.06 -14.23
C HIS A 15 9.78 -1.38 -15.57
N LEU A 16 8.84 -0.42 -15.59
CA LEU A 16 8.55 0.39 -16.77
C LEU A 16 9.81 1.10 -17.31
N LEU A 17 10.58 1.72 -16.41
CA LEU A 17 11.81 2.40 -16.76
C LEU A 17 12.90 1.41 -17.21
N TYR A 18 12.99 0.24 -16.59
CA TYR A 18 13.92 -0.83 -16.95
C TYR A 18 13.70 -1.31 -18.39
N GLU A 19 12.44 -1.56 -18.77
CA GLU A 19 12.08 -1.99 -20.12
C GLU A 19 12.42 -0.92 -21.17
N SER A 20 12.20 0.36 -20.84
CA SER A 20 12.50 1.47 -21.76
C SER A 20 13.98 1.66 -22.09
N ILE A 21 14.87 1.16 -21.22
CA ILE A 21 16.32 1.25 -21.39
C ILE A 21 16.96 -0.10 -21.79
N GLU A 22 16.15 -1.08 -22.21
CA GLU A 22 16.63 -2.40 -22.65
C GLU A 22 17.55 -3.08 -21.61
N GLY A 23 17.28 -2.85 -20.32
CA GLY A 23 17.99 -3.47 -19.22
C GLY A 23 19.42 -2.98 -18.96
N LEU A 24 19.79 -1.79 -19.44
CA LEU A 24 21.11 -1.17 -19.19
C LEU A 24 21.46 -1.00 -17.70
N VAL A 25 20.46 -0.96 -16.81
CA VAL A 25 20.63 -0.79 -15.37
C VAL A 25 19.67 -1.72 -14.66
N SER A 26 20.09 -2.39 -13.58
CA SER A 26 19.21 -3.22 -12.76
C SER A 26 18.02 -2.42 -12.20
N PRO A 27 16.80 -3.00 -12.08
CA PRO A 27 15.64 -2.27 -11.57
C PRO A 27 15.85 -1.62 -10.20
N SER A 28 16.58 -2.28 -9.29
CA SER A 28 16.93 -1.76 -7.96
C SER A 28 17.77 -0.49 -8.01
N ASP A 29 18.59 -0.34 -9.06
CA ASP A 29 19.55 0.76 -9.20
C ASP A 29 18.95 1.96 -9.94
N ILE A 30 17.69 1.85 -10.41
CA ILE A 30 16.99 2.95 -11.05
C ILE A 30 16.64 3.99 -9.97
N PRO A 31 17.21 5.21 -10.06
CA PRO A 31 16.96 6.24 -9.06
C PRO A 31 15.51 6.70 -9.16
N LEU A 32 14.71 6.41 -8.14
CA LEU A 32 13.30 6.78 -8.10
C LEU A 32 12.98 7.40 -6.74
N LYS A 33 12.44 8.62 -6.76
CA LYS A 33 11.99 9.32 -5.55
C LYS A 33 10.48 9.54 -5.62
N PRO A 34 9.71 9.14 -4.59
CA PRO A 34 8.30 9.49 -4.55
C PRO A 34 8.14 11.00 -4.39
N GLY A 35 7.10 11.54 -5.00
CA GLY A 35 6.66 12.91 -4.81
C GLY A 35 6.24 13.19 -3.37
N ARG A 36 6.20 14.47 -3.01
CA ARG A 36 5.66 14.93 -1.72
C ARG A 36 4.23 15.40 -1.91
N GLY A 37 3.42 15.30 -0.86
CA GLY A 37 1.99 15.60 -0.91
C GLY A 37 1.19 14.33 -1.21
N GLY A 38 -0.09 14.33 -0.88
CA GLY A 38 -0.99 13.19 -1.02
C GLY A 38 -1.19 12.75 -2.48
N LEU A 39 -2.45 12.70 -2.90
CA LEU A 39 -2.81 12.42 -4.28
C LEU A 39 -2.71 13.69 -5.16
N PRO A 40 -2.36 13.54 -6.46
CA PRO A 40 -2.04 12.29 -7.15
C PRO A 40 -0.64 11.77 -6.82
N ILE A 41 -0.46 10.45 -6.83
CA ILE A 41 0.86 9.84 -6.63
C ILE A 41 1.75 10.14 -7.82
N ARG A 42 2.96 10.64 -7.55
CA ARG A 42 3.97 10.95 -8.55
C ARG A 42 5.33 10.40 -8.13
N TYR A 43 6.15 10.09 -9.10
CA TYR A 43 7.55 9.72 -8.90
C TYR A 43 8.43 10.57 -9.80
N ARG A 44 9.63 10.88 -9.30
CA ARG A 44 10.68 11.53 -10.07
C ARG A 44 11.87 10.60 -10.20
N SER A 45 12.31 10.37 -11.42
CA SER A 45 13.51 9.59 -11.71
C SER A 45 14.63 10.44 -12.29
N ALA A 46 15.85 10.22 -11.78
CA ALA A 46 17.08 10.80 -12.31
C ALA A 46 17.80 9.84 -13.27
N LEU A 47 17.06 8.90 -13.89
CA LEU A 47 17.65 7.84 -14.70
C LEU A 47 18.44 8.37 -15.90
N ALA A 48 17.91 9.36 -16.62
CA ALA A 48 18.61 9.93 -17.76
C ALA A 48 19.91 10.63 -17.34
N LEU A 49 19.93 11.34 -16.21
CA LEU A 49 21.14 11.93 -15.62
C LEU A 49 22.17 10.86 -15.22
N LYS A 50 21.71 9.69 -14.78
CA LYS A 50 22.57 8.55 -14.45
C LYS A 50 23.21 7.95 -15.71
N LEU A 51 22.46 7.87 -16.81
CA LEU A 51 22.90 7.27 -18.06
C LEU A 51 23.77 8.22 -18.91
N ALA A 52 23.42 9.50 -18.97
CA ALA A 52 24.11 10.50 -19.78
C ALA A 52 24.14 11.84 -19.04
N LYS A 53 25.27 12.19 -18.41
CA LYS A 53 25.38 13.42 -17.60
C LYS A 53 25.24 14.70 -18.44
N SER A 54 25.93 14.78 -19.57
CA SER A 54 25.96 15.98 -20.42
C SER A 54 24.75 16.10 -21.35
N GLU A 55 24.14 14.97 -21.73
CA GLU A 55 23.02 14.87 -22.68
C GLU A 55 21.74 14.38 -22.00
N ALA A 56 21.61 14.61 -20.69
CA ALA A 56 20.53 14.06 -19.87
C ALA A 56 19.13 14.42 -20.37
N MET A 57 18.96 15.62 -20.94
CA MET A 57 17.68 16.04 -21.52
C MET A 57 17.30 15.24 -22.76
N GLU A 58 18.25 15.02 -23.68
CA GLU A 58 18.00 14.24 -24.90
C GLU A 58 17.73 12.78 -24.54
N LYS A 59 18.55 12.20 -23.64
CA LYS A 59 18.34 10.84 -23.13
C LYS A 59 16.99 10.70 -22.41
N ALA A 60 16.52 11.71 -21.68
CA ALA A 60 15.20 11.67 -21.04
C ALA A 60 14.06 11.66 -22.06
N HIS A 61 14.15 12.42 -23.14
CA HIS A 61 13.15 12.38 -24.22
C HIS A 61 13.18 11.06 -24.99
N GLU A 62 14.36 10.50 -25.24
CA GLU A 62 14.53 9.17 -25.84
C GLU A 62 13.88 8.08 -24.97
N ILE A 63 14.09 8.12 -23.65
CA ILE A 63 13.46 7.18 -22.72
C ILE A 63 11.93 7.38 -22.71
N ALA A 64 11.47 8.62 -22.60
CA ALA A 64 10.04 8.93 -22.55
C ALA A 64 9.30 8.52 -23.83
N SER A 65 9.93 8.63 -25.01
CA SER A 65 9.32 8.25 -26.29
C SER A 65 9.20 6.74 -26.47
N ARG A 66 10.03 5.94 -25.80
CA ARG A 66 9.93 4.48 -25.80
C ARG A 66 8.84 3.95 -24.88
N ILE A 67 8.43 4.74 -23.89
CA ILE A 67 7.42 4.34 -22.90
C ILE A 67 6.01 4.51 -23.48
N HIS A 68 5.41 3.39 -23.89
CA HIS A 68 4.02 3.32 -24.36
C HIS A 68 3.11 2.77 -23.27
N ALA A 69 2.95 3.54 -22.20
CA ALA A 69 2.18 3.11 -21.03
C ALA A 69 1.09 4.13 -20.70
N PRO A 70 -0.10 4.01 -21.32
CA PRO A 70 -1.19 4.98 -21.15
C PRO A 70 -1.66 5.06 -19.70
N GLU A 71 -1.34 4.07 -18.88
CA GLU A 71 -1.70 4.04 -17.47
C GLU A 71 -0.86 4.99 -16.59
N PHE A 72 0.20 5.59 -17.15
CA PHE A 72 1.04 6.60 -16.49
C PHE A 72 0.95 7.96 -17.21
N GLN A 73 1.30 9.02 -16.49
CA GLN A 73 1.47 10.37 -17.03
C GLN A 73 2.96 10.70 -17.00
N LEU A 74 3.62 10.70 -18.15
CA LEU A 74 5.05 11.01 -18.24
C LEU A 74 5.29 12.45 -18.68
N SER A 75 6.27 13.08 -18.07
CA SER A 75 6.79 14.37 -18.48
C SER A 75 8.30 14.45 -18.23
N VAL A 76 9.01 15.17 -19.08
CA VAL A 76 10.46 15.42 -18.94
C VAL A 76 10.64 16.83 -18.38
N THR A 77 11.42 16.96 -17.32
CA THR A 77 11.73 18.26 -16.71
C THR A 77 13.25 18.49 -16.60
N PRO A 78 13.73 19.75 -16.70
CA PRO A 78 15.16 20.03 -16.58
C PRO A 78 15.76 19.58 -15.23
N PRO A 79 17.02 19.10 -15.19
CA PRO A 79 17.96 18.97 -16.31
C PRO A 79 17.92 17.59 -17.00
N GLY A 80 16.80 16.87 -16.95
CA GLY A 80 16.66 15.50 -17.48
C GLY A 80 16.00 14.55 -16.48
N PHE A 81 15.08 15.07 -15.67
CA PHE A 81 14.24 14.25 -14.80
C PHE A 81 13.05 13.69 -15.57
N LEU A 82 12.68 12.46 -15.23
CA LEU A 82 11.44 11.84 -15.66
C LEU A 82 10.44 11.97 -14.51
N ASP A 83 9.40 12.78 -14.71
CA ASP A 83 8.29 12.92 -13.78
C ASP A 83 7.14 12.00 -14.23
N ILE A 84 6.84 10.98 -13.43
CA ILE A 84 5.86 9.93 -13.70
C ILE A 84 4.69 10.06 -12.72
N GLY A 85 3.52 10.47 -13.21
CA GLY A 85 2.26 10.44 -12.49
C GLY A 85 1.56 9.09 -12.63
N ILE A 86 0.98 8.60 -11.52
CA ILE A 86 0.19 7.38 -11.50
C ILE A 86 -1.27 7.75 -11.72
N ARG A 87 -1.93 7.13 -12.70
CA ARG A 87 -3.37 7.33 -12.90
C ARG A 87 -4.18 6.58 -11.84
N ASP A 88 -5.36 7.11 -11.54
CA ASP A 88 -6.26 6.57 -10.53
C ASP A 88 -6.66 5.11 -10.80
N ILE A 89 -6.86 4.73 -12.06
CA ILE A 89 -7.13 3.33 -12.47
C ILE A 89 -6.01 2.37 -12.05
N VAL A 90 -4.74 2.78 -12.17
CA VAL A 90 -3.57 1.98 -11.75
C VAL A 90 -3.55 1.86 -10.25
N LEU A 91 -3.78 2.98 -9.56
CA LEU A 91 -3.77 3.03 -8.11
C LEU A 91 -4.90 2.17 -7.53
N ALA A 92 -6.12 2.24 -8.09
CA ALA A 92 -7.26 1.42 -7.70
C ALA A 92 -6.99 -0.08 -7.87
N ASN A 93 -6.38 -0.50 -8.99
CA ASN A 93 -5.99 -1.89 -9.19
C ASN A 93 -4.95 -2.36 -8.17
N TRP A 94 -3.95 -1.51 -7.89
CA TRP A 94 -2.95 -1.80 -6.86
C TRP A 94 -3.58 -1.91 -5.46
N LEU A 95 -4.48 -0.99 -5.09
CA LEU A 95 -5.22 -1.02 -3.83
C LEU A 95 -6.05 -2.30 -3.70
N GLN A 96 -6.75 -2.68 -4.77
CA GLN A 96 -7.55 -3.89 -4.79
C GLN A 96 -6.69 -5.14 -4.60
N ASN A 97 -5.52 -5.21 -5.23
CA ASN A 97 -4.58 -6.31 -5.04
C ASN A 97 -4.02 -6.33 -3.62
N LEU A 98 -3.72 -5.16 -3.05
CA LEU A 98 -3.12 -5.04 -1.72
C LEU A 98 -4.05 -5.51 -0.60
N VAL A 99 -5.36 -5.30 -0.74
CA VAL A 99 -6.37 -5.83 0.21
C VAL A 99 -6.36 -7.36 0.26
N HIS A 100 -5.93 -8.02 -0.81
CA HIS A 100 -5.84 -9.48 -0.92
C HIS A 100 -4.45 -10.04 -0.62
N THR A 101 -3.46 -9.18 -0.37
CA THR A 101 -2.10 -9.62 -0.08
C THR A 101 -2.04 -10.34 1.26
N SER A 102 -1.54 -11.57 1.26
CA SER A 102 -1.22 -12.29 2.47
C SER A 102 0.09 -11.77 3.06
N VAL A 103 0.09 -11.57 4.39
CA VAL A 103 1.32 -11.31 5.13
C VAL A 103 1.98 -12.66 5.43
N PRO A 104 3.29 -12.83 5.16
CA PRO A 104 4.01 -14.06 5.51
C PRO A 104 3.86 -14.40 6.99
N ALA A 105 3.58 -15.67 7.29
CA ALA A 105 3.57 -16.14 8.67
C ALA A 105 5.00 -16.13 9.22
N VAL A 106 5.22 -15.39 10.30
CA VAL A 106 6.45 -15.45 11.08
C VAL A 106 6.27 -16.52 12.15
N ALA A 107 7.27 -17.40 12.31
CA ALA A 107 7.14 -18.59 13.15
C ALA A 107 6.82 -18.25 14.61
N GLU A 108 7.46 -17.21 15.17
CA GLU A 108 7.26 -16.77 16.56
C GLU A 108 7.53 -15.26 16.71
N PRO A 109 6.56 -14.41 16.34
CA PRO A 109 6.67 -12.97 16.60
C PRO A 109 6.64 -12.70 18.12
N SER A 110 7.55 -11.85 18.59
CA SER A 110 7.67 -11.54 20.02
C SER A 110 6.43 -10.83 20.56
N LEU A 111 6.05 -11.14 21.80
CA LEU A 111 5.05 -10.40 22.57
C LEU A 111 5.67 -9.31 23.45
N ASP A 112 6.97 -9.41 23.75
CA ASP A 112 7.63 -8.64 24.81
C ASP A 112 8.34 -7.38 24.30
N ARG A 113 8.35 -7.16 22.98
CA ARG A 113 8.98 -5.97 22.41
C ARG A 113 8.08 -4.75 22.62
N GLU A 114 8.59 -3.79 23.40
CA GLU A 114 7.92 -2.50 23.57
C GLU A 114 7.79 -1.78 22.24
N ILE A 115 6.54 -1.59 21.81
CA ILE A 115 6.18 -0.76 20.67
C ILE A 115 5.14 0.27 21.11
N PRO A 116 5.11 1.46 20.49
CA PRO A 116 4.12 2.47 20.79
C PRO A 116 2.70 1.92 20.66
N PHE A 117 1.92 2.04 21.74
CA PHE A 117 0.53 1.54 21.84
C PHE A 117 -0.33 1.93 20.63
N VAL A 118 -0.14 3.14 20.12
CA VAL A 118 -0.88 3.71 18.97
C VAL A 118 -0.82 2.81 17.72
N ILE A 119 0.28 2.08 17.51
CA ILE A 119 0.45 1.21 16.34
C ILE A 119 -0.48 0.00 16.44
N GLN A 120 -0.43 -0.70 17.57
CA GLN A 120 -1.30 -1.84 17.83
C GLN A 120 -2.77 -1.41 17.90
N TYR A 121 -3.05 -0.26 18.52
CA TYR A 121 -4.40 0.27 18.63
C TYR A 121 -4.97 0.58 17.25
N THR A 122 -4.17 1.17 16.37
CA THR A 122 -4.58 1.41 14.98
C THR A 122 -4.89 0.10 14.27
N TYR A 123 -4.03 -0.91 14.40
CA TYR A 123 -4.24 -2.21 13.77
C TYR A 123 -5.56 -2.87 14.25
N SER A 124 -5.79 -2.93 15.57
CA SER A 124 -7.00 -3.53 16.16
C SER A 124 -8.26 -2.72 15.83
N ARG A 125 -8.15 -1.38 15.81
CA ARG A 125 -9.24 -0.46 15.46
C ARG A 125 -9.66 -0.62 14.00
N CYS A 126 -8.73 -0.76 13.07
CA CYS A 126 -9.04 -1.08 11.67
C CYS A 126 -9.85 -2.38 11.58
N GLY A 127 -9.43 -3.43 12.32
CA GLY A 127 -10.14 -4.71 12.38
C GLY A 127 -11.57 -4.58 12.91
N SER A 128 -11.74 -3.83 13.99
CA SER A 128 -13.05 -3.58 14.62
C SER A 128 -14.01 -2.83 13.69
N LEU A 129 -13.52 -1.80 13.01
CA LEU A 129 -14.31 -1.02 12.05
C LEU A 129 -14.67 -1.83 10.80
N LEU A 130 -13.75 -2.67 10.31
CA LEU A 130 -14.03 -3.61 9.21
C LEU A 130 -15.14 -4.60 9.60
N GLN A 131 -15.09 -5.16 10.80
CA GLN A 131 -16.13 -6.05 11.31
C GLN A 131 -17.48 -5.32 11.44
N LEU A 132 -17.48 -4.07 11.91
CA LEU A 132 -18.68 -3.25 11.98
C LEU A 132 -19.27 -3.01 10.58
N GLY A 133 -18.43 -2.66 9.61
CA GLY A 133 -18.83 -2.49 8.21
C GLY A 133 -19.40 -3.77 7.60
N ALA A 134 -18.85 -4.93 7.98
CA ALA A 134 -19.36 -6.23 7.55
C ALA A 134 -20.73 -6.55 8.14
N ARG A 135 -20.94 -6.27 9.43
CA ARG A 135 -22.24 -6.42 10.10
C ARG A 135 -23.31 -5.50 9.52
N ALA A 136 -22.91 -4.29 9.11
CA ALA A 136 -23.77 -3.33 8.43
C ALA A 136 -24.01 -3.65 6.93
N GLY A 137 -23.40 -4.71 6.40
CA GLY A 137 -23.59 -5.14 5.01
C GLY A 137 -22.81 -4.34 3.95
N PHE A 138 -21.90 -3.46 4.36
CA PHE A 138 -21.09 -2.68 3.41
C PHE A 138 -20.02 -3.54 2.72
N VAL A 139 -19.41 -4.48 3.44
CA VAL A 139 -18.36 -5.37 2.93
C VAL A 139 -18.63 -6.80 3.35
N ARG A 140 -18.09 -7.77 2.60
CA ARG A 140 -18.10 -9.17 3.00
C ARG A 140 -16.70 -9.59 3.35
N LEU A 141 -16.49 -10.04 4.58
CA LEU A 141 -15.21 -10.55 5.03
C LEU A 141 -15.19 -12.07 4.90
N LYS A 142 -14.09 -12.63 4.39
CA LYS A 142 -13.84 -14.07 4.49
C LYS A 142 -13.82 -14.47 5.96
N ARG A 143 -14.73 -15.36 6.34
CA ARG A 143 -14.73 -15.96 7.68
C ARG A 143 -13.59 -16.96 7.70
N SER A 144 -12.57 -16.74 8.53
CA SER A 144 -11.69 -17.82 8.93
C SER A 144 -12.54 -18.84 9.70
N SER A 145 -12.54 -20.08 9.25
CA SER A 145 -13.37 -21.18 9.76
C SER A 145 -12.95 -21.59 11.18
N HIS A 146 -13.25 -20.74 12.17
CA HIS A 146 -13.06 -21.02 13.60
C HIS A 146 -14.40 -21.36 14.27
N ARG A 147 -15.09 -22.38 13.77
CA ARG A 147 -16.08 -23.10 14.59
C ARG A 147 -16.06 -24.59 14.28
N ARG A 148 -15.26 -25.33 15.05
CA ARG A 148 -15.70 -26.56 15.70
C ARG A 148 -15.09 -26.65 17.11
N PRO A 149 -15.86 -27.01 18.14
CA PRO A 149 -15.32 -27.38 19.44
C PRO A 149 -15.02 -28.89 19.51
N LEU A 150 -14.10 -29.20 20.41
CA LEU A 150 -13.82 -30.50 21.06
C LEU A 150 -13.01 -31.54 20.27
N TYR A 151 -11.79 -31.72 20.78
CA TYR A 151 -10.90 -32.88 20.70
C TYR A 151 -10.27 -33.25 19.35
N THR A 152 -9.02 -33.69 19.51
CA THR A 152 -8.10 -34.35 18.57
C THR A 152 -7.34 -33.46 17.59
N ASP A 153 -6.06 -33.37 17.92
CA ASP A 153 -4.91 -33.69 17.08
C ASP A 153 -4.28 -32.62 16.20
N GLU A 154 -2.96 -32.78 16.18
CA GLU A 154 -1.93 -31.92 15.65
C GLU A 154 -2.07 -31.72 14.14
N THR A 155 -1.46 -30.63 13.66
CA THR A 155 -1.25 -30.26 12.25
C THR A 155 -2.40 -29.50 11.55
N ARG A 156 -2.43 -28.17 11.76
CA ARG A 156 -2.49 -27.16 10.67
C ARG A 156 -2.51 -25.73 11.21
N ASN A 157 -1.40 -25.04 11.03
CA ASN A 157 -1.28 -23.60 11.28
C ASN A 157 -1.93 -22.82 10.13
N GLU A 158 -3.26 -22.71 10.13
CA GLU A 158 -4.02 -21.86 9.22
C GLU A 158 -4.43 -20.55 9.93
N ASN A 159 -3.45 -19.75 10.33
CA ASN A 159 -3.69 -18.37 10.82
C ASN A 159 -3.91 -17.41 9.63
N GLY A 160 -4.94 -17.72 8.84
CA GLY A 160 -5.41 -16.90 7.73
C GLY A 160 -6.13 -15.65 8.24
N VAL A 161 -5.76 -14.51 7.67
CA VAL A 161 -6.28 -13.16 7.97
C VAL A 161 -7.80 -13.15 8.17
N ARG A 162 -8.26 -12.65 9.34
CA ARG A 162 -9.61 -12.13 9.46
C ARG A 162 -9.72 -10.88 8.58
N GLY A 163 -10.34 -11.01 7.41
CA GLY A 163 -10.84 -9.87 6.66
C GLY A 163 -10.38 -9.69 5.21
N GLU A 164 -10.21 -10.77 4.42
CA GLU A 164 -10.24 -10.59 2.96
C GLU A 164 -11.63 -10.04 2.57
N ILE A 165 -11.67 -8.82 2.02
CA ILE A 165 -12.91 -8.23 1.49
C ILE A 165 -13.23 -8.94 0.18
N LEU A 166 -14.29 -9.75 0.16
CA LEU A 166 -14.63 -10.65 -0.94
C LEU A 166 -15.17 -9.94 -2.18
N ASN A 167 -15.82 -8.78 -2.01
CA ASN A 167 -16.38 -8.01 -3.10
C ASN A 167 -15.44 -6.89 -3.53
N PRO A 168 -15.29 -6.62 -4.84
CA PRO A 168 -14.49 -5.50 -5.29
C PRO A 168 -15.01 -4.21 -4.66
N LEU A 169 -14.06 -3.39 -4.22
CA LEU A 169 -14.34 -2.11 -3.60
C LEU A 169 -14.56 -1.07 -4.70
N PRO A 170 -15.52 -0.15 -4.54
CA PRO A 170 -15.84 0.85 -5.56
C PRO A 170 -14.81 1.99 -5.51
N TRP A 171 -13.53 1.68 -5.74
CA TRP A 171 -12.42 2.64 -5.65
C TRP A 171 -12.57 3.82 -6.62
N LEU A 172 -13.22 3.59 -7.76
CA LEU A 172 -13.35 4.55 -8.84
C LEU A 172 -14.80 5.04 -8.98
N ASP A 173 -14.96 6.29 -9.38
CA ASP A 173 -16.23 6.83 -9.85
C ASP A 173 -16.50 6.50 -11.32
N ALA A 174 -17.61 7.02 -11.86
CA ALA A 174 -17.99 6.79 -13.25
C ALA A 174 -17.02 7.43 -14.26
N GLN A 175 -16.13 8.31 -13.81
CA GLN A 175 -15.13 9.02 -14.61
C GLN A 175 -13.74 8.37 -14.51
N ASN A 176 -13.63 7.21 -13.85
CA ASN A 176 -12.35 6.56 -13.51
C ASN A 176 -11.43 7.39 -12.61
N CYS A 177 -12.00 8.30 -11.83
CA CYS A 177 -11.28 9.03 -10.79
C CYS A 177 -11.38 8.30 -9.45
N LEU A 178 -10.31 8.34 -8.66
CA LEU A 178 -10.28 7.70 -7.35
C LEU A 178 -11.25 8.41 -6.41
N ARG A 179 -12.11 7.65 -5.76
CA ARG A 179 -13.08 8.18 -4.80
C ARG A 179 -12.38 8.53 -3.49
N TYR A 180 -12.23 9.82 -3.23
CA TYR A 180 -11.91 10.35 -1.92
C TYR A 180 -12.54 11.75 -1.81
N SER A 181 -12.82 12.18 -0.59
CA SER A 181 -13.60 13.38 -0.29
C SER A 181 -12.90 14.34 0.66
N HIS A 182 -11.86 13.88 1.35
CA HIS A 182 -11.13 14.68 2.33
C HIS A 182 -9.61 14.49 2.19
N ASP A 183 -8.85 15.54 2.53
CA ASP A 183 -7.39 15.53 2.42
C ASP A 183 -6.73 14.46 3.29
N SER A 184 -7.33 14.12 4.44
CA SER A 184 -6.81 13.04 5.29
C SER A 184 -6.93 11.65 4.65
N GLU A 185 -7.90 11.42 3.77
CA GLU A 185 -7.99 10.19 2.96
C GLU A 185 -6.83 10.15 1.95
N SER A 186 -6.63 11.25 1.24
CA SER A 186 -5.53 11.43 0.27
C SER A 186 -4.14 11.22 0.93
N GLN A 187 -3.94 11.76 2.14
CA GLN A 187 -2.72 11.58 2.91
C GLN A 187 -2.53 10.13 3.38
N LEU A 188 -3.60 9.46 3.84
CA LEU A 188 -3.54 8.06 4.23
C LEU A 188 -3.16 7.16 3.04
N ILE A 189 -3.77 7.39 1.87
CA ILE A 189 -3.48 6.61 0.65
C ILE A 189 -2.02 6.80 0.23
N ALA A 190 -1.52 8.03 0.17
CA ALA A 190 -0.13 8.29 -0.16
C ALA A 190 0.86 7.70 0.87
N ARG A 191 0.48 7.69 2.15
CA ARG A 191 1.27 7.00 3.19
C ARG A 191 1.29 5.50 2.97
N CYS A 192 0.15 4.89 2.63
CA CYS A 192 0.08 3.46 2.31
C CYS A 192 1.01 3.09 1.14
N VAL A 193 1.01 3.89 0.07
CA VAL A 193 1.92 3.71 -1.09
C VAL A 193 3.39 3.79 -0.65
N THR A 194 3.73 4.82 0.13
CA THR A 194 5.10 5.01 0.63
C THR A 194 5.57 3.80 1.45
N VAL A 195 4.70 3.29 2.33
CA VAL A 195 5.01 2.12 3.17
C VAL A 195 5.18 0.88 2.30
N ALA A 196 4.27 0.61 1.36
CA ALA A 196 4.35 -0.55 0.48
C ALA A 196 5.62 -0.54 -0.40
N ASP A 197 6.00 0.62 -0.93
CA ASP A 197 7.24 0.78 -1.71
C ASP A 197 8.49 0.54 -0.86
N THR A 198 8.45 0.96 0.40
CA THR A 198 9.52 0.74 1.38
C THR A 198 9.66 -0.74 1.73
N ILE A 199 8.52 -1.41 1.96
CA ILE A 199 8.45 -2.86 2.22
C ILE A 199 9.06 -3.63 1.05
N ALA A 200 8.67 -3.29 -0.19
CA ALA A 200 9.14 -3.98 -1.38
C ALA A 200 10.63 -3.75 -1.68
N GLN A 201 11.20 -2.64 -1.20
CA GLN A 201 12.64 -2.38 -1.25
C GLN A 201 13.42 -3.03 -0.10
N ASN A 202 12.72 -3.54 0.93
CA ASN A 202 13.32 -4.05 2.15
C ASN A 202 14.29 -3.05 2.82
N GLU A 203 14.00 -1.76 2.71
CA GLU A 203 14.83 -0.67 3.21
C GLU A 203 14.02 0.17 4.17
N GLY A 204 14.26 0.10 5.48
CA GLY A 204 13.55 1.04 6.34
C GLY A 204 13.71 0.89 7.83
N ASN A 205 13.48 2.01 8.51
CA ASN A 205 13.12 2.03 9.91
C ASN A 205 11.63 1.67 10.03
N TRP A 206 11.34 0.37 10.20
CA TRP A 206 9.96 -0.16 10.25
C TRP A 206 9.10 0.53 11.31
N LEU A 207 9.68 0.87 12.46
CA LEU A 207 8.99 1.57 13.54
C LEU A 207 8.53 2.96 13.09
N LYS A 208 9.41 3.71 12.41
CA LYS A 208 9.07 5.03 11.86
C LYS A 208 7.90 4.94 10.88
N TYR A 209 7.92 3.96 9.98
CA TYR A 209 6.85 3.78 9.00
C TYR A 209 5.53 3.35 9.63
N ALA A 210 5.58 2.47 10.64
CA ALA A 210 4.41 2.07 11.41
C ALA A 210 3.79 3.26 12.17
N LEU A 211 4.61 4.09 12.81
CA LEU A 211 4.18 5.32 13.47
C LEU A 211 3.54 6.31 12.49
N GLN A 212 4.18 6.57 11.35
CA GLN A 212 3.64 7.49 10.34
C GLN A 212 2.32 6.99 9.75
N LEU A 213 2.19 5.67 9.55
CA LEU A 213 0.94 5.08 9.07
C LEU A 213 -0.17 5.17 10.13
N ALA A 214 0.15 4.92 11.40
CA ALA A 214 -0.78 5.09 12.51
C ALA A 214 -1.27 6.55 12.65
N GLN A 215 -0.37 7.53 12.57
CA GLN A 215 -0.73 8.96 12.60
C GLN A 215 -1.61 9.37 11.42
N ALA A 216 -1.31 8.89 10.21
CA ALA A 216 -2.14 9.13 9.03
C ALA A 216 -3.54 8.53 9.22
N PHE A 217 -3.63 7.34 9.80
CA PHE A 217 -4.89 6.73 10.16
C PHE A 217 -5.65 7.54 11.21
N GLU A 218 -5.00 8.08 12.24
CA GLU A 218 -5.69 8.88 13.27
C GLU A 218 -6.34 10.13 12.68
N MET A 219 -5.62 10.86 11.80
CA MET A 219 -6.18 12.00 11.06
C MET A 219 -7.38 11.58 10.20
N PHE A 220 -7.24 10.46 9.47
CA PHE A 220 -8.34 9.88 8.72
C PHE A 220 -9.54 9.53 9.62
N HIS A 221 -9.32 8.81 10.72
CA HIS A 221 -10.38 8.33 11.61
C HIS A 221 -11.10 9.49 12.32
N ARG A 222 -10.39 10.58 12.62
CA ARG A 222 -10.97 11.81 13.19
C ARG A 222 -11.85 12.54 12.17
N ASP A 223 -11.37 12.69 10.94
CA ASP A 223 -11.98 13.59 9.96
C ASP A 223 -13.00 12.87 9.06
N CYS A 224 -12.88 11.55 8.88
CA CYS A 224 -13.64 10.74 7.92
C CYS A 224 -14.54 9.72 8.61
N ARG A 225 -15.80 10.08 8.84
CA ARG A 225 -16.81 9.17 9.42
C ARG A 225 -17.15 8.03 8.44
N ILE A 226 -17.29 6.81 8.94
CA ILE A 226 -17.76 5.67 8.12
C ILE A 226 -19.28 5.48 8.27
N VAL A 227 -19.77 5.60 9.50
CA VAL A 227 -21.19 5.47 9.83
C VAL A 227 -21.95 6.72 9.38
N GLY A 228 -23.13 6.53 8.80
CA GLY A 228 -23.98 7.62 8.31
C GLY A 228 -23.57 8.20 6.96
N GLN A 229 -22.60 7.58 6.27
CA GLN A 229 -22.23 7.96 4.91
C GLN A 229 -22.98 7.12 3.86
N PRO A 230 -23.09 7.62 2.62
CA PRO A 230 -23.57 6.82 1.49
C PRO A 230 -22.80 5.48 1.37
N PRO A 231 -23.46 4.38 0.94
CA PRO A 231 -22.84 3.06 0.89
C PRO A 231 -21.52 3.00 0.11
N GLU A 232 -21.41 3.74 -0.99
CA GLU A 232 -20.18 3.78 -1.79
C GLU A 232 -19.00 4.40 -1.03
N ILE A 233 -19.23 5.54 -0.37
CA ILE A 233 -18.21 6.23 0.44
C ILE A 233 -17.80 5.36 1.64
N ALA A 234 -18.78 4.78 2.34
CA ALA A 234 -18.52 3.89 3.46
C ALA A 234 -17.67 2.68 3.03
N ARG A 235 -17.98 2.07 1.88
CA ARG A 235 -17.21 0.97 1.30
C ARG A 235 -15.78 1.35 0.97
N VAL A 236 -15.56 2.48 0.29
CA VAL A 236 -14.22 2.97 -0.05
C VAL A 236 -13.39 3.22 1.22
N ARG A 237 -13.98 3.86 2.23
CA ARG A 237 -13.32 4.09 3.52
C ARG A 237 -12.96 2.81 4.25
N LEU A 238 -13.83 1.80 4.23
CA LEU A 238 -13.52 0.46 4.73
C LEU A 238 -12.38 -0.18 3.93
N GLY A 239 -12.29 0.08 2.63
CA GLY A 239 -11.15 -0.29 1.81
C GLY A 239 -9.82 0.29 2.31
N TRP A 240 -9.78 1.58 2.64
CA TRP A 240 -8.59 2.23 3.21
C TRP A 240 -8.15 1.58 4.53
N LEU A 241 -9.11 1.18 5.35
CA LEU A 241 -8.83 0.43 6.59
C LEU A 241 -8.23 -0.94 6.32
N ALA A 242 -8.73 -1.66 5.31
CA ALA A 242 -8.20 -2.97 4.95
C ALA A 242 -6.74 -2.87 4.48
N VAL A 243 -6.44 -1.91 3.59
CA VAL A 243 -5.07 -1.66 3.13
C VAL A 243 -4.16 -1.29 4.29
N THR A 244 -4.59 -0.37 5.15
CA THR A 244 -3.82 0.08 6.31
C THR A 244 -3.53 -1.09 7.25
N ARG A 245 -4.52 -1.96 7.49
CA ARG A 245 -4.38 -3.14 8.34
C ARG A 245 -3.40 -4.17 7.78
N VAL A 246 -3.42 -4.43 6.47
CA VAL A 246 -2.45 -5.33 5.81
C VAL A 246 -1.02 -4.80 5.98
N LEU A 247 -0.81 -3.51 5.74
CA LEU A 247 0.50 -2.88 5.87
C LEU A 247 1.00 -2.88 7.33
N LEU A 248 0.14 -2.53 8.29
CA LEU A 248 0.50 -2.56 9.71
C LEU A 248 0.81 -3.98 10.19
N LYS A 249 0.05 -4.99 9.73
CA LYS A 249 0.34 -6.39 10.04
C LYS A 249 1.73 -6.79 9.56
N TRP A 250 2.06 -6.45 8.31
CA TRP A 250 3.41 -6.71 7.78
C TRP A 250 4.49 -5.99 8.59
N LEU A 251 4.30 -4.69 8.89
CA LEU A 251 5.29 -3.91 9.65
C LEU A 251 5.49 -4.45 11.07
N LEU A 252 4.42 -4.89 11.73
CA LEU A 252 4.48 -5.48 13.07
C LEU A 252 5.16 -6.85 13.03
N GLU A 253 4.62 -7.80 12.27
CA GLU A 253 5.04 -9.20 12.32
C GLU A 253 6.35 -9.44 11.58
N VAL A 254 6.49 -8.92 10.35
CA VAL A 254 7.66 -9.17 9.51
C VAL A 254 8.75 -8.12 9.76
N GLY A 255 8.38 -6.84 9.83
CA GLY A 255 9.34 -5.76 10.02
C GLY A 255 9.91 -5.70 11.43
N LEU A 256 9.03 -5.64 12.43
CA LEU A 256 9.40 -5.44 13.84
C LEU A 256 9.50 -6.74 14.64
N ASN A 257 9.09 -7.88 14.08
CA ASN A 257 9.01 -9.16 14.76
C ASN A 257 8.13 -9.11 16.03
N VAL A 258 6.97 -8.45 15.94
CA VAL A 258 5.99 -8.29 17.02
C VAL A 258 4.63 -8.78 16.58
N SER A 259 3.93 -9.51 17.45
CA SER A 259 2.60 -10.05 17.13
C SER A 259 1.58 -8.93 16.92
N ALA A 260 0.83 -8.94 15.82
CA ALA A 260 -0.24 -7.97 15.60
C ALA A 260 -1.51 -8.38 16.37
N LEU A 261 -1.94 -7.55 17.33
CA LEU A 261 -3.03 -7.91 18.25
C LEU A 261 -4.40 -7.55 17.66
N ASP A 262 -5.23 -8.55 17.42
CA ASP A 262 -6.57 -8.35 16.85
C ASP A 262 -7.55 -7.63 17.80
N THR A 263 -7.26 -7.67 19.10
CA THR A 263 -8.02 -7.02 20.17
C THR A 263 -7.05 -6.34 21.13
N MET A 264 -7.30 -5.06 21.40
CA MET A 264 -6.65 -4.26 22.44
C MET A 264 -7.70 -3.56 23.27
#